data_AF-Q3M2H7-F1
#
_entry.id   AF-Q3M2H7-F1
#
_cell.length_a   1.000
_cell.length_b   1.000
_cell.length_c   1.000
_cell.angle_alpha   90.00
_cell.angle_beta   90.00
_cell.angle_gamma   90.00
#
_symmetry.space_group_name_H-M   'P 1'
#
loop_
_entity.id
_entity.type
_entity.pdbx_description
1 polymer ?
#
loop_
_entity_poly.entity_id
_entity_poly.type
_entity_poly.pdbx_seq_one_letter_code
_entity_poly.pdbx_strand_id
1 'polypeptide(L)'
;MSQDLYPNNWKEIATALKAASNWRCAKCGRVCLRPGEKPDNLTFSERKAHTLQVHHWNRDPSDNRLENLVCLCSGCHLSYHCFSRGNVSPGQLSLFAEQKVS
;
A
#
# COMPACT_ATOMS: atom_id res chain seq x y z
N MET A 1 -0.66 12.91 -0.16
CA MET A 1 -1.50 12.71 -1.36
C MET A 1 -2.59 13.77 -1.32
N SER A 2 -2.60 14.69 -2.29
CA SER A 2 -3.59 15.76 -2.39
C SER A 2 -4.96 15.14 -2.69
N GLN A 3 -6.00 15.49 -1.92
CA GLN A 3 -7.34 14.90 -2.10
C GLN A 3 -8.03 15.36 -3.40
N ASP A 4 -7.58 16.48 -3.96
CA ASP A 4 -8.21 17.14 -5.11
C ASP A 4 -8.03 16.40 -6.45
N LEU A 5 -7.14 15.39 -6.51
CA LEU A 5 -6.92 14.56 -7.70
C LEU A 5 -7.87 13.36 -7.79
N TYR A 6 -8.56 13.05 -6.70
CA TYR A 6 -9.50 11.93 -6.64
C TYR A 6 -10.92 12.44 -6.84
N PRO A 7 -11.79 11.66 -7.51
CA PRO A 7 -13.19 12.00 -7.61
C PRO A 7 -13.85 11.98 -6.21
N ASN A 8 -14.89 12.79 -6.01
CA ASN A 8 -15.59 12.91 -4.72
C ASN A 8 -16.10 11.57 -4.18
N ASN A 9 -16.43 10.63 -5.07
CA ASN A 9 -16.92 9.29 -4.74
C ASN A 9 -15.80 8.23 -4.59
N TRP A 10 -14.52 8.62 -4.54
CA TRP A 10 -13.40 7.67 -4.44
C TRP A 10 -13.53 6.70 -3.27
N LYS A 11 -14.03 7.17 -2.11
CA LYS A 11 -14.24 6.31 -0.94
C LYS A 11 -15.23 5.18 -1.23
N GLU A 12 -16.27 5.46 -2.00
CA GLU A 12 -17.31 4.49 -2.39
C GLU A 12 -16.74 3.50 -3.39
N ILE A 13 -16.06 3.97 -4.44
CA ILE A 13 -15.38 3.14 -5.43
C ILE A 13 -14.39 2.19 -4.74
N ALA A 14 -13.53 2.74 -3.89
CA ALA A 14 -12.52 1.97 -3.18
C ALA A 14 -13.15 0.94 -2.23
N THR A 15 -14.27 1.27 -1.58
CA THR A 15 -14.98 0.32 -0.70
C THR A 15 -15.65 -0.79 -1.51
N ALA A 16 -16.30 -0.45 -2.62
CA ALA A 16 -16.94 -1.40 -3.52
C ALA A 16 -15.93 -2.40 -4.11
N LEU A 17 -14.75 -1.93 -4.55
CA LEU A 17 -13.68 -2.79 -5.05
C LEU A 17 -13.13 -3.74 -3.97
N LYS A 18 -12.94 -3.25 -2.75
CA LYS A 18 -12.52 -4.09 -1.62
C LYS A 18 -13.58 -5.12 -1.26
N ALA A 19 -14.85 -4.76 -1.36
CA ALA A 19 -15.95 -5.69 -1.14
C ALA A 19 -16.04 -6.76 -2.23
N ALA A 20 -15.94 -6.37 -3.50
CA ALA A 20 -15.94 -7.27 -4.64
C ALA A 20 -14.77 -8.27 -4.61
N SER A 21 -13.63 -7.87 -4.05
CA SER A 21 -12.47 -8.76 -3.84
C SER A 21 -12.55 -9.60 -2.56
N ASN A 22 -13.65 -9.55 -1.81
CA ASN A 22 -13.79 -10.18 -0.49
C ASN A 22 -12.61 -9.84 0.45
N TRP A 23 -12.19 -8.58 0.42
CA TRP A 23 -11.03 -8.06 1.15
C TRP A 23 -9.73 -8.83 0.89
N ARG A 24 -9.58 -9.45 -0.27
CA ARG A 24 -8.41 -10.26 -0.63
C ARG A 24 -7.40 -9.46 -1.44
N CYS A 25 -6.13 -9.54 -1.07
CA CYS A 25 -5.03 -9.01 -1.86
C CYS A 25 -4.92 -9.78 -3.19
N ALA A 26 -4.96 -9.07 -4.33
CA ALA A 26 -4.84 -9.66 -5.64
C ALA A 26 -3.45 -10.25 -5.94
N LYS A 27 -2.39 -9.75 -5.28
CA LYS A 27 -1.01 -10.24 -5.48
C LYS A 27 -0.69 -11.49 -4.66
N CYS A 28 -0.92 -11.45 -3.34
CA CYS A 28 -0.50 -12.52 -2.44
C CYS A 28 -1.64 -13.38 -1.89
N GLY A 29 -2.89 -13.07 -2.25
CA GLY A 29 -4.06 -13.85 -1.82
C GLY A 29 -4.45 -13.69 -0.34
N ARG A 30 -3.72 -12.91 0.46
CA ARG A 30 -4.06 -12.67 1.88
C ARG A 30 -5.43 -11.99 2.02
N VAL A 31 -6.24 -12.47 2.96
CA VAL A 31 -7.46 -11.78 3.41
C VAL A 31 -7.08 -10.70 4.41
N CYS A 32 -7.43 -9.46 4.10
CA CYS A 32 -7.20 -8.27 4.90
C CYS A 32 -8.40 -7.98 5.81
N LEU A 33 -8.20 -7.09 6.79
CA LEU A 33 -9.24 -6.70 7.73
C LEU A 33 -10.34 -5.87 7.04
N ARG A 34 -11.58 -6.18 7.38
CA ARG A 34 -12.77 -5.43 6.99
C ARG A 34 -12.96 -4.18 7.88
N PRO A 35 -13.73 -3.18 7.44
CA PRO A 35 -14.06 -2.03 8.29
C PRO A 35 -14.69 -2.50 9.61
N GLY A 36 -14.15 -2.01 10.73
CA GLY A 36 -14.62 -2.37 12.07
C GLY A 36 -13.96 -3.61 12.68
N GLU A 37 -13.32 -4.49 11.90
CA GLU A 37 -12.60 -5.64 12.45
C GLU A 37 -11.35 -5.16 13.22
N LYS A 38 -11.32 -5.49 14.52
CA LYS A 38 -10.20 -5.20 15.42
C LYS A 38 -9.89 -6.45 16.25
N PRO A 39 -9.15 -7.41 15.69
CA PRO A 39 -8.77 -8.60 16.46
C PRO A 39 -7.89 -8.21 17.65
N ASP A 40 -8.17 -8.76 18.83
CA ASP A 40 -7.44 -8.48 20.07
C ASP A 40 -6.02 -9.05 20.05
N ASN A 41 -5.80 -10.08 19.24
CA ASN A 41 -4.51 -10.75 19.07
C ASN A 41 -3.55 -10.03 18.11
N LEU A 42 -3.93 -8.87 17.57
CA LEU A 42 -3.07 -8.07 16.69
C LEU A 42 -2.74 -6.73 17.34
N THR A 43 -1.48 -6.34 17.26
CA THR A 43 -1.03 -4.98 17.59
C THR A 43 -1.59 -3.96 16.60
N PHE A 44 -1.49 -2.68 16.93
CA PHE A 44 -1.87 -1.60 16.01
C PHE A 44 -1.10 -1.68 14.68
N SER A 45 0.20 -1.94 14.73
CA SER A 45 1.06 -2.04 13.54
C SER A 45 0.62 -3.20 12.64
N GLU A 46 0.35 -4.36 13.22
CA GLU A 46 -0.13 -5.52 12.47
C GLU A 46 -1.49 -5.24 11.83
N ARG A 47 -2.44 -4.62 12.56
CA ARG A 47 -3.72 -4.21 11.96
C ARG A 47 -3.53 -3.27 10.76
N LYS A 48 -2.55 -2.36 10.80
CA LYS A 48 -2.21 -1.50 9.65
C LYS A 48 -1.58 -2.29 8.50
N ALA A 49 -0.75 -3.28 8.78
CA ALA A 49 -0.20 -4.17 7.76
C ALA A 49 -1.29 -5.02 7.06
N HIS A 50 -2.37 -5.33 7.79
CA HIS A 50 -3.54 -6.04 7.29
C HIS A 50 -4.64 -5.15 6.69
N THR A 51 -4.38 -3.86 6.48
CA THR A 51 -5.31 -2.98 5.77
C THR A 51 -5.23 -3.19 4.26
N LEU A 52 -6.38 -3.32 3.59
CA LEU A 52 -6.45 -3.41 2.14
C LEU A 52 -6.52 -2.01 1.50
N GLN A 53 -5.68 -1.80 0.49
CA GLN A 53 -5.54 -0.55 -0.25
C GLN A 53 -5.87 -0.78 -1.72
N VAL A 54 -6.36 0.26 -2.40
CA VAL A 54 -6.53 0.24 -3.87
C VAL A 54 -5.32 0.95 -4.48
N HIS A 55 -4.72 0.32 -5.47
CA HIS A 55 -3.57 0.82 -6.22
C HIS A 55 -3.97 1.06 -7.68
N HIS A 56 -3.41 2.11 -8.27
CA HIS A 56 -3.49 2.40 -9.70
C HIS A 56 -2.29 1.77 -10.41
N TRP A 57 -2.50 0.88 -11.38
CA TRP A 57 -1.42 0.24 -12.13
C TRP A 57 -0.50 1.25 -12.82
N ASN A 58 -1.10 2.27 -13.44
CA ASN A 58 -0.39 3.37 -14.09
C ASN A 58 0.12 4.45 -13.12
N ARG A 59 -0.24 4.36 -11.83
CA ARG A 59 0.11 5.32 -10.76
C ARG A 59 -0.44 6.73 -10.96
N ASP A 60 -1.38 6.89 -11.87
CA ASP A 60 -2.13 8.13 -12.07
C ASP A 60 -3.39 8.08 -11.20
N PRO A 61 -3.48 8.89 -10.13
CA PRO A 61 -4.65 8.89 -9.24
C PRO A 61 -5.94 9.39 -9.92
N SER A 62 -5.83 10.03 -11.08
CA SER A 62 -6.98 10.50 -11.86
C SER A 62 -7.63 9.40 -12.71
N ASP A 63 -6.89 8.36 -13.09
CA ASP A 63 -7.38 7.27 -13.93
C ASP A 63 -8.07 6.17 -13.10
N ASN A 64 -9.36 6.36 -12.86
CA ASN A 64 -10.16 5.48 -12.00
C ASN A 64 -10.91 4.38 -12.76
N ARG A 65 -10.49 4.05 -13.98
CA ARG A 65 -11.05 2.91 -14.72
C ARG A 65 -10.78 1.62 -13.95
N LEU A 66 -11.78 0.73 -13.89
CA LEU A 66 -11.69 -0.52 -13.11
C LEU A 66 -10.48 -1.38 -13.49
N GLU A 67 -10.14 -1.44 -14.78
CA GLU A 67 -8.97 -2.14 -15.32
C GLU A 67 -7.62 -1.61 -14.80
N ASN A 68 -7.57 -0.34 -14.37
CA ASN A 68 -6.39 0.29 -13.80
C ASN A 68 -6.30 0.11 -12.27
N LEU A 69 -7.36 -0.36 -11.61
CA LEU A 69 -7.45 -0.43 -10.15
C LEU A 69 -7.22 -1.87 -9.66
N VAL A 70 -6.42 -2.02 -8.60
CA VAL A 70 -6.16 -3.32 -7.98
C VAL A 70 -6.15 -3.24 -6.46
N CYS A 71 -6.74 -4.23 -5.79
CA CYS A 71 -6.75 -4.33 -4.33
C CYS A 71 -5.50 -5.07 -3.81
N LEU A 72 -4.72 -4.42 -2.96
CA LEU A 72 -3.45 -4.93 -2.43
C LEU A 72 -3.33 -4.71 -0.92
N CYS A 73 -2.73 -5.64 -0.19
CA CYS A 73 -2.36 -5.42 1.21
C CYS A 73 -1.26 -4.35 1.32
N SER A 74 -1.12 -3.70 2.48
CA SER A 74 -0.14 -2.62 2.70
C SER A 74 1.28 -2.99 2.24
N GLY A 75 1.75 -4.21 2.51
CA GLY A 75 3.07 -4.67 2.07
C GLY A 75 3.20 -4.83 0.55
N CYS A 76 2.20 -5.40 -0.11
CA CYS A 76 2.20 -5.54 -1.57
C CYS A 76 2.05 -4.18 -2.26
N HIS A 77 1.20 -3.31 -1.72
CA HIS A 77 1.02 -1.94 -2.19
C HIS A 77 2.34 -1.17 -2.17
N LEU A 78 3.08 -1.20 -1.05
CA LEU A 78 4.41 -0.60 -0.95
C LEU A 78 5.42 -1.20 -1.92
N SER A 79 5.40 -2.53 -2.10
CA SER A 79 6.26 -3.21 -3.09
C SER A 79 6.04 -2.69 -4.51
N TYR A 80 4.81 -2.35 -4.91
CA TYR A 80 4.58 -1.73 -6.23
C TYR A 80 5.06 -0.28 -6.31
N HIS A 81 4.85 0.53 -5.27
CA HIS A 81 5.32 1.92 -5.23
C HIS A 81 6.85 2.02 -5.25
N CYS A 82 7.52 1.20 -4.44
CA CYS A 82 8.98 1.22 -4.31
C CYS A 82 9.69 0.41 -5.41
N PHE A 83 8.99 -0.09 -6.44
CA PHE A 83 9.56 -1.03 -7.42
C PHE A 83 10.24 -2.25 -6.76
N SER A 84 9.71 -2.70 -5.62
CA SER A 84 10.28 -3.75 -4.78
C SER A 84 11.71 -3.48 -4.27
N ARG A 85 12.16 -2.22 -4.27
CA ARG A 85 13.38 -1.83 -3.56
C ARG A 85 13.11 -1.93 -2.05
N GLY A 86 13.92 -2.71 -1.36
CA GLY A 86 13.85 -2.87 0.09
C GLY A 86 14.39 -1.65 0.83
N ASN A 87 14.28 -1.68 2.16
CA ASN A 87 14.99 -0.73 3.00
C ASN A 87 16.50 -0.82 2.76
N VAL A 88 17.17 0.31 2.82
CA VAL A 88 18.63 0.36 2.78
C VAL A 88 19.17 -0.39 4.01
N SER A 89 20.08 -1.35 3.79
CA SER A 89 20.69 -2.11 4.88
C SER A 89 21.41 -1.17 5.84
N PRO A 90 21.40 -1.43 7.17
CA PRO A 90 22.23 -0.69 8.12
C PRO A 90 23.69 -0.65 7.64
N GLY A 91 24.25 0.55 7.51
CA GLY A 91 25.63 0.79 7.02
C GLY A 91 25.75 1.21 5.55
N GLN A 92 24.70 1.06 4.73
CA GLN A 92 24.73 1.50 3.33
C GLN A 92 24.38 3.00 3.16
N LEU A 93 24.02 3.70 4.24
CA LEU A 93 23.90 5.16 4.33
C LEU A 93 25.15 5.76 5.00
N SER A 94 26.30 5.73 4.33
CA SER A 94 27.45 6.56 4.73
C SER A 94 27.53 7.79 3.84
N LEU A 95 27.32 8.98 4.42
CA LEU A 95 27.42 10.26 3.71
C LEU A 95 28.88 10.73 3.56
N PHE A 96 29.81 10.14 4.30
CA PHE A 96 31.23 10.49 4.27
C PHE A 96 32.05 9.20 4.29
N ALA A 97 32.63 8.83 3.15
CA ALA A 97 33.79 7.94 3.16
C ALA A 97 34.89 8.68 3.92
N GLU A 98 35.39 8.09 5.00
CA GLU A 98 36.44 8.66 5.85
C GLU A 98 37.59 9.18 4.99
N GLN A 99 37.70 10.50 4.86
CA GLN A 99 38.91 11.12 4.32
C GLN A 99 40.03 10.78 5.30
N LYS A 100 40.87 9.82 4.92
CA LYS A 100 42.13 9.59 5.61
C LYS A 100 42.99 10.84 5.45
N VAL A 101 42.98 11.70 6.46
CA VAL A 101 43.94 12.79 6.59
C VAL A 101 45.26 12.13 6.99
N SER A 102 46.27 12.27 6.12
CA SER A 102 47.67 11.90 6.38
C SER A 102 48.34 12.91 7.30
#